data_AF-A0A6L9SRN4-F1
#
_entry.id   AF-A0A6L9SRN4-F1
#
_cell.length_a   1.000
_cell.length_b   1.000
_cell.length_c   1.000
_cell.angle_alpha   90.00
_cell.angle_beta   90.00
_cell.angle_gamma   90.00
#
_symmetry.space_group_name_H-M   'P 1'
#
loop_
_entity.id
_entity.type
_entity.pdbx_description
1 polymer ?
#
loop_
_entity_poly.entity_id
_entity_poly.type
_entity_poly.pdbx_seq_one_letter_code
_entity_poly.pdbx_strand_id
1 'polypeptide(L)'
;MTGIRDCSQSHGQRDHHSWRAIAVTLSHRHRRNLTLAVILAIGIILAVLPVSLLPQPWSDVASNAGDDSSRTMPTTSEHPEFTGPHKYEALTAWNNLHTGLGRSILEDGVVTPDELAEVRKAYNECLSVYGMQAKTITDGNGEAIGESVVPIRGSMSGRQQSSIIEQCRTESDYRWLEPLATAQSAEQSTKESQ
;
A
#
# COMPACT_ATOMS: atom_id res chain seq x y z
N MET A 1 12.88 81.18 26.11
CA MET A 1 14.13 81.94 26.29
C MET A 1 15.25 80.94 26.54
N THR A 2 16.32 81.02 25.74
CA THR A 2 17.73 80.61 26.00
C THR A 2 17.97 79.16 26.47
N GLY A 3 18.87 78.35 25.93
CA GLY A 3 20.06 78.55 25.09
C GLY A 3 20.95 77.32 25.39
N ILE A 4 21.30 76.50 24.41
CA ILE A 4 22.54 76.56 23.61
C ILE A 4 23.81 76.10 24.37
N ARG A 5 24.40 75.05 23.77
CA ARG A 5 25.83 74.66 23.64
C ARG A 5 26.60 74.19 24.87
N ASP A 6 27.21 73.00 24.89
CA ASP A 6 28.21 72.38 23.97
C ASP A 6 29.65 72.67 24.41
N CYS A 7 30.50 71.71 24.08
CA CYS A 7 31.95 71.72 23.97
C CYS A 7 32.82 71.14 25.09
N SER A 8 33.53 70.11 24.64
CA SER A 8 34.99 69.89 24.76
C SER A 8 35.49 69.13 25.98
N GLN A 9 35.93 67.89 25.80
CA GLN A 9 37.19 67.45 25.18
C GLN A 9 38.34 67.52 26.21
N SER A 10 38.91 66.36 26.54
CA SER A 10 40.30 66.03 26.18
C SER A 10 40.92 64.97 27.12
N HIS A 11 41.41 63.90 26.49
CA HIS A 11 42.65 63.16 26.77
C HIS A 11 42.96 62.61 28.17
N GLY A 12 43.21 61.29 28.20
CA GLY A 12 44.44 60.80 28.81
C GLY A 12 44.37 59.45 29.54
N GLN A 13 45.04 58.46 28.94
CA GLN A 13 45.76 57.34 29.59
C GLN A 13 44.94 56.26 30.31
N ARG A 14 44.87 55.04 29.74
CA ARG A 14 45.87 53.94 29.85
C ARG A 14 45.87 53.32 31.25
N ASP A 15 45.37 52.08 31.39
CA ASP A 15 46.21 50.88 31.33
C ASP A 15 45.48 49.63 31.85
N HIS A 16 45.67 48.55 31.08
CA HIS A 16 45.86 47.15 31.46
C HIS A 16 44.89 46.40 32.41
N HIS A 17 44.67 45.13 31.99
CA HIS A 17 44.19 43.96 32.75
C HIS A 17 42.70 43.65 32.73
N SER A 18 42.29 42.81 31.78
CA SER A 18 41.80 41.45 32.09
C SER A 18 41.28 40.74 30.84
N TRP A 19 42.19 40.45 29.91
CA TRP A 19 41.99 39.37 28.97
C TRP A 19 42.07 38.05 29.75
N ARG A 20 40.93 37.40 30.03
CA ARG A 20 40.77 35.94 30.26
C ARG A 20 39.34 35.61 30.73
N ALA A 21 38.36 35.61 29.83
CA ALA A 21 37.07 34.96 30.15
C ALA A 21 36.16 34.60 28.96
N ILE A 22 36.65 34.50 27.70
CA ILE A 22 35.74 34.22 26.55
C ILE A 22 36.12 32.95 25.76
N ALA A 23 37.11 32.17 26.20
CA ALA A 23 37.60 31.04 25.40
C ALA A 23 37.04 29.65 25.74
N VAL A 24 36.03 29.50 26.61
CA VAL A 24 35.61 28.15 27.07
C VAL A 24 34.15 27.77 26.75
N THR A 25 33.30 28.68 26.30
CA THR A 25 31.87 28.35 26.08
C THR A 25 31.52 27.88 24.66
N LEU A 26 32.40 28.06 23.66
CA LEU A 26 32.13 27.60 22.28
C LEU A 26 32.49 26.13 22.02
N SER A 27 33.40 25.51 22.80
CA SER A 27 33.86 24.14 22.51
C SER A 27 32.85 23.07 22.94
N HIS A 28 32.01 23.34 23.94
CA HIS A 28 31.06 22.36 24.46
C HIS A 28 29.80 22.22 23.60
N ARG A 29 29.33 23.32 23.00
CA ARG A 29 28.13 23.34 22.14
C ARG A 29 28.39 22.63 20.81
N HIS A 30 29.60 22.76 20.27
CA HIS A 30 29.97 22.11 19.02
C HIS A 30 30.12 20.58 19.16
N ARG A 31 30.64 20.10 20.30
CA ARG A 31 30.74 18.66 20.59
C ARG A 31 29.38 17.98 20.70
N ARG A 32 28.38 18.61 21.35
CA ARG A 32 27.03 18.01 21.49
C ARG A 32 26.30 17.90 20.15
N ASN A 33 26.45 18.88 19.27
CA ASN A 33 25.82 18.85 17.94
C ASN A 33 26.47 17.80 17.00
N LEU A 34 27.78 17.55 17.17
CA LEU A 34 28.50 16.54 16.39
C LEU A 34 28.14 15.11 16.84
N THR A 35 27.92 14.88 18.13
CA THR A 35 27.47 13.56 18.64
C THR A 35 26.07 13.21 18.15
N LEU A 36 25.14 14.16 18.11
CA LEU A 36 23.77 13.94 17.60
C LEU A 36 23.76 13.66 16.09
N ALA A 37 24.58 14.37 15.31
CA ALA A 37 24.69 14.15 13.86
C ALA A 37 25.24 12.75 13.52
N VAL A 38 26.22 12.25 14.30
CA VAL A 38 26.78 10.90 14.12
C VAL A 38 25.75 9.82 14.46
N ILE A 39 24.98 9.98 15.55
CA ILE A 39 23.92 9.02 15.92
C ILE A 39 22.82 8.95 14.85
N LEU A 40 22.40 10.11 14.30
CA LEU A 40 21.40 10.16 13.22
C LEU A 40 21.91 9.51 11.92
N ALA A 41 23.18 9.69 11.57
CA ALA A 41 23.77 9.06 10.39
C ALA A 41 23.88 7.52 10.53
N ILE A 42 24.22 7.01 11.73
CA ILE A 42 24.27 5.57 12.00
C ILE A 42 22.87 4.94 11.96
N GLY A 43 21.84 5.64 12.43
CA GLY A 43 20.45 5.16 12.38
C GLY A 43 19.89 5.00 10.96
N ILE A 44 20.32 5.85 10.01
CA ILE A 44 19.90 5.77 8.61
C ILE A 44 20.58 4.60 7.88
N ILE A 45 21.83 4.26 8.21
CA ILE A 45 22.56 3.14 7.59
C ILE A 45 21.98 1.78 8.02
N LEU A 46 21.48 1.67 9.26
CA LEU A 46 20.87 0.42 9.76
C LEU A 46 19.43 0.20 9.27
N ALA A 47 18.76 1.21 8.73
CA ALA A 47 17.38 1.09 8.21
C ALA A 47 17.30 0.68 6.73
N VAL A 48 18.40 0.75 5.97
CA VAL A 48 18.42 0.48 4.52
C VAL A 48 18.99 -0.91 4.17
N LEU A 49 19.40 -1.71 5.17
CA LEU A 49 20.13 -2.97 4.97
C LEU A 49 19.46 -4.22 5.60
N PRO A 50 18.16 -4.48 5.35
CA PRO A 50 17.74 -5.89 5.30
C PRO A 50 16.78 -6.25 4.14
N VAL A 51 16.78 -5.53 3.01
CA VAL A 51 15.92 -5.90 1.86
C VAL A 51 16.58 -6.93 0.94
N SER A 52 17.90 -7.14 1.01
CA SER A 52 18.63 -8.00 0.07
C SER A 52 18.71 -9.49 0.46
N LEU A 53 18.03 -9.93 1.52
CA LEU A 53 18.07 -11.32 2.02
C LEU A 53 16.72 -12.04 1.99
N LEU A 54 15.66 -11.40 1.46
CA LEU A 54 14.45 -12.13 1.12
C LEU A 54 14.65 -12.82 -0.24
N PRO A 55 14.47 -14.14 -0.34
CA PRO A 55 14.48 -14.81 -1.63
C PRO A 55 13.44 -14.16 -2.53
N GLN A 56 13.83 -13.71 -3.73
CA GLN A 56 12.89 -13.24 -4.74
C GLN A 56 12.09 -14.45 -5.23
N PRO A 57 10.79 -14.60 -4.90
CA PRO A 57 10.02 -15.81 -5.24
C PRO A 57 9.74 -15.95 -6.74
N TRP A 58 10.14 -14.97 -7.56
CA TRP A 58 9.86 -14.89 -8.99
C TRP A 58 11.10 -15.16 -9.87
N SER A 59 12.25 -15.50 -9.29
CA SER A 59 13.47 -15.79 -10.06
C SER A 59 13.46 -17.17 -10.75
N ASP A 60 12.51 -18.04 -10.42
CA ASP A 60 12.38 -19.39 -11.00
C ASP A 60 11.20 -19.51 -11.98
N VAL A 61 10.87 -18.44 -12.71
CA VAL A 61 10.05 -18.60 -13.91
C VAL A 61 10.94 -19.22 -14.99
N ALA A 62 10.97 -20.55 -15.01
CA ALA A 62 11.60 -21.32 -16.07
C ALA A 62 11.01 -20.88 -17.42
N SER A 63 11.90 -20.45 -18.33
CA SER A 63 11.59 -20.03 -19.71
C SER A 63 11.07 -21.16 -20.62
N ASN A 64 10.51 -22.23 -20.05
CA ASN A 64 10.01 -23.40 -20.74
C ASN A 64 8.51 -23.57 -20.45
N ALA A 65 7.71 -22.62 -20.93
CA ALA A 65 6.26 -22.82 -21.09
C ALA A 65 6.03 -23.81 -22.26
N GLY A 66 6.41 -25.07 -22.05
CA GLY A 66 6.02 -26.18 -22.90
C GLY A 66 4.73 -26.79 -22.33
N ASP A 67 3.80 -27.10 -23.24
CA ASP A 67 2.47 -27.71 -23.03
C ASP A 67 2.43 -28.85 -22.00
N ASP A 68 2.48 -28.53 -20.71
CA ASP A 68 2.28 -29.51 -19.64
C ASP A 68 1.10 -29.06 -18.76
N SER A 69 -0.10 -29.26 -19.33
CA SER A 69 -1.38 -29.05 -18.66
C SER A 69 -1.54 -29.94 -17.41
N SER A 70 -0.66 -30.91 -17.19
CA SER A 70 -0.80 -32.00 -16.21
C SER A 70 0.12 -31.92 -14.98
N ARG A 71 1.02 -30.94 -14.89
CA ARG A 71 2.00 -30.93 -13.78
C ARG A 71 1.50 -30.17 -12.56
N THR A 72 1.15 -30.92 -11.52
CA THR A 72 0.84 -30.42 -10.17
C THR A 72 2.10 -29.78 -9.57
N MET A 73 2.02 -28.50 -9.19
CA MET A 73 3.13 -27.79 -8.55
C MET A 73 3.16 -28.11 -7.05
N PRO A 74 4.34 -28.38 -6.47
CA PRO A 74 4.46 -28.47 -5.02
C PRO A 74 4.43 -27.05 -4.46
N THR A 75 3.41 -26.72 -3.68
CA THR A 75 3.39 -25.48 -2.90
C THR A 75 3.45 -25.82 -1.42
N THR A 76 3.99 -24.90 -0.64
CA THR A 76 4.12 -25.02 0.82
C THR A 76 2.85 -24.55 1.57
N SER A 77 1.74 -24.36 0.87
CA SER A 77 0.45 -23.92 1.41
C SER A 77 -0.58 -25.00 1.14
N GLU A 78 -1.32 -25.44 2.16
CA GLU A 78 -2.47 -26.34 1.96
C GLU A 78 -3.48 -25.61 1.06
N HIS A 79 -3.58 -26.03 -0.19
CA HIS A 79 -4.52 -25.50 -1.16
C HIS A 79 -5.16 -26.63 -1.97
N PRO A 80 -6.36 -26.44 -2.50
CA PRO A 80 -7.00 -27.37 -3.43
C PRO A 80 -6.17 -27.59 -4.68
N GLU A 81 -6.31 -28.74 -5.32
CA GLU A 81 -5.71 -28.95 -6.63
C GLU A 81 -6.50 -28.18 -7.70
N PHE A 82 -5.96 -27.03 -8.12
CA PHE A 82 -6.55 -26.23 -9.18
C PHE A 82 -6.24 -26.84 -10.56
N THR A 83 -7.28 -26.99 -11.39
CA THR A 83 -7.18 -27.50 -12.76
C THR A 83 -7.79 -26.51 -13.76
N GLY A 84 -7.56 -26.74 -15.05
CA GLY A 84 -8.09 -25.89 -16.11
C GLY A 84 -7.23 -24.67 -16.46
N PRO A 85 -7.72 -23.82 -17.36
CA PRO A 85 -6.96 -22.71 -17.95
C PRO A 85 -6.63 -21.59 -16.95
N HIS A 86 -7.44 -21.41 -15.92
CA HIS A 86 -7.26 -20.38 -14.89
C HIS A 86 -6.56 -20.88 -13.61
N LYS A 87 -5.88 -22.03 -13.67
CA LYS A 87 -5.28 -22.66 -12.49
C LYS A 87 -4.22 -21.80 -11.79
N TYR A 88 -3.47 -20.99 -12.53
CA TYR A 88 -2.41 -20.14 -11.97
C TYR A 88 -2.99 -18.89 -11.30
N GLU A 89 -4.07 -18.35 -11.86
CA GLU A 89 -4.84 -17.25 -11.31
C GLU A 89 -5.54 -17.69 -10.02
N ALA A 90 -6.17 -18.88 -10.02
CA ALA A 90 -6.77 -19.46 -8.83
C ALA A 90 -5.73 -19.72 -7.73
N LEU A 91 -4.55 -20.27 -8.07
CA LEU A 91 -3.48 -20.46 -7.12
C LEU A 91 -2.95 -19.13 -6.57
N THR A 92 -2.82 -18.12 -7.43
CA THR A 92 -2.40 -16.78 -7.02
C THR A 92 -3.42 -16.15 -6.08
N ALA A 93 -4.71 -16.23 -6.42
CA ALA A 93 -5.79 -15.77 -5.56
C ALA A 93 -5.72 -16.48 -4.21
N TRP A 94 -5.71 -17.83 -4.18
CA TRP A 94 -5.66 -18.64 -2.96
C TRP A 94 -4.58 -18.21 -1.98
N ASN A 95 -3.36 -18.00 -2.48
CA ASN A 95 -2.22 -17.62 -1.64
C ASN A 95 -2.33 -16.20 -1.07
N ASN A 96 -3.23 -15.37 -1.60
CA ASN A 96 -3.48 -14.02 -1.15
C ASN A 96 -4.87 -13.82 -0.52
N LEU A 97 -5.62 -14.89 -0.24
CA LEU A 97 -6.90 -14.81 0.47
C LEU A 97 -6.69 -14.63 1.98
N HIS A 98 -7.40 -13.66 2.54
CA HIS A 98 -7.34 -13.27 3.95
C HIS A 98 -8.51 -13.80 4.77
N THR A 99 -9.63 -14.14 4.11
CA THR A 99 -10.88 -14.52 4.77
C THR A 99 -11.18 -16.00 4.65
N GLY A 100 -11.93 -16.53 5.61
CA GLY A 100 -12.48 -17.89 5.52
C GLY A 100 -13.49 -18.03 4.38
N LEU A 101 -14.29 -16.98 4.12
CA LEU A 101 -15.25 -16.94 3.02
C LEU A 101 -14.56 -17.06 1.66
N GLY A 102 -13.50 -16.28 1.44
CA GLY A 102 -12.76 -16.34 0.18
C GLY A 102 -12.15 -17.72 -0.06
N ARG A 103 -11.64 -18.36 1.01
CA ARG A 103 -11.09 -19.72 0.93
C ARG A 103 -12.15 -20.77 0.63
N SER A 104 -13.33 -20.69 1.25
CA SER A 104 -14.41 -21.64 0.98
C SER A 104 -14.95 -21.49 -0.45
N ILE A 105 -15.04 -20.26 -0.96
CA ILE A 105 -15.48 -20.00 -2.33
C ILE A 105 -14.49 -20.57 -3.34
N LEU A 106 -13.19 -20.41 -3.11
CA LEU A 106 -12.18 -20.89 -4.05
C LEU A 106 -11.82 -22.36 -3.83
N GLU A 107 -12.52 -23.10 -2.98
CA GLU A 107 -12.16 -24.47 -2.63
C GLU A 107 -12.27 -25.45 -3.81
N ASP A 108 -13.23 -25.23 -4.70
CA ASP A 108 -13.42 -26.04 -5.92
C ASP A 108 -12.73 -25.46 -7.17
N GLY A 109 -12.07 -24.31 -7.03
CA GLY A 109 -11.36 -23.61 -8.11
C GLY A 109 -12.24 -22.79 -9.05
N VAL A 110 -13.55 -22.69 -8.81
CA VAL A 110 -14.49 -21.90 -9.62
C VAL A 110 -15.16 -20.87 -8.73
N VAL A 111 -15.32 -19.64 -9.23
CA VAL A 111 -16.07 -18.61 -8.52
C VAL A 111 -17.40 -18.41 -9.25
N THR A 112 -18.47 -18.90 -8.65
CA THR A 112 -19.81 -18.76 -9.24
C THR A 112 -20.35 -17.33 -9.08
N PRO A 113 -21.35 -16.90 -9.87
CA PRO A 113 -21.99 -15.59 -9.71
C PRO A 113 -22.59 -15.38 -8.31
N ASP A 114 -23.17 -16.43 -7.71
CA ASP A 114 -23.78 -16.36 -6.38
C ASP A 114 -22.71 -16.18 -5.30
N GLU A 115 -21.61 -16.91 -5.38
CA GLU A 115 -20.47 -16.74 -4.47
C GLU A 115 -19.83 -15.37 -4.62
N LEU A 116 -19.65 -14.88 -5.85
CA LEU A 116 -19.16 -13.53 -6.09
C LEU A 116 -20.11 -12.47 -5.47
N ALA A 117 -21.42 -12.71 -5.49
CA ALA A 117 -22.38 -11.85 -4.82
C ALA A 117 -22.21 -11.82 -3.30
N GLU A 118 -21.84 -12.94 -2.68
CA GLU A 118 -21.50 -13.00 -1.24
C GLU A 118 -20.24 -12.20 -0.92
N VAL A 119 -19.19 -12.33 -1.72
CA VAL A 119 -17.96 -11.52 -1.57
C VAL A 119 -18.27 -10.04 -1.76
N ARG A 120 -19.10 -9.71 -2.77
CA ARG A 120 -19.55 -8.34 -3.03
C ARG A 120 -20.38 -7.78 -1.88
N LYS A 121 -21.14 -8.61 -1.17
CA LYS A 121 -21.85 -8.22 0.04
C LYS A 121 -20.86 -7.85 1.14
N ALA A 122 -19.86 -8.67 1.42
CA ALA A 122 -18.81 -8.37 2.39
C ALA A 122 -18.03 -7.09 2.02
N TYR A 123 -17.73 -6.91 0.74
CA TYR A 123 -17.11 -5.68 0.22
C TYR A 123 -17.98 -4.43 0.48
N ASN A 124 -19.28 -4.51 0.20
CA ASN A 124 -20.22 -3.41 0.47
C ASN A 124 -20.42 -3.15 1.97
N GLU A 125 -20.39 -4.18 2.81
CA GLU A 125 -20.42 -4.02 4.26
C GLU A 125 -19.20 -3.21 4.74
N CYS A 126 -18.00 -3.49 4.23
CA CYS A 126 -16.81 -2.70 4.50
C CYS A 126 -16.97 -1.24 4.01
N LEU A 127 -17.39 -1.03 2.76
CA LEU A 127 -17.59 0.31 2.20
C LEU A 127 -18.63 1.14 2.97
N SER A 128 -19.66 0.48 3.53
CA SER A 128 -20.76 1.15 4.22
C SER A 128 -20.30 1.92 5.46
N VAL A 129 -19.26 1.44 6.16
CA VAL A 129 -18.64 2.10 7.32
C VAL A 129 -18.12 3.49 6.95
N TYR A 130 -17.67 3.65 5.70
CA TYR A 130 -17.15 4.90 5.16
C TYR A 130 -18.20 5.70 4.38
N GLY A 131 -19.46 5.30 4.43
CA GLY A 131 -20.55 5.94 3.70
C GLY A 131 -20.41 5.77 2.19
N MET A 132 -19.87 4.65 1.72
CA MET A 132 -19.73 4.31 0.29
C MET A 132 -20.47 3.03 -0.06
N GLN A 133 -20.72 2.81 -1.35
CA GLN A 133 -21.32 1.58 -1.87
C GLN A 133 -20.87 1.32 -3.31
N ALA A 134 -20.62 0.06 -3.62
CA ALA A 134 -20.37 -0.43 -4.97
C ALA A 134 -21.69 -0.66 -5.73
N LYS A 135 -21.84 -0.01 -6.87
CA LYS A 135 -23.02 -0.08 -7.74
C LYS A 135 -22.64 -0.68 -9.08
N THR A 136 -23.47 -1.60 -9.57
CA THR A 136 -23.35 -2.11 -10.93
C THR A 136 -23.71 -1.00 -11.90
N ILE A 137 -22.88 -0.82 -12.91
CA ILE A 137 -23.19 0.00 -14.08
C ILE A 137 -23.85 -0.93 -15.09
N THR A 138 -25.06 -0.61 -15.49
CA THR A 138 -25.76 -1.33 -16.57
C THR A 138 -25.78 -0.50 -17.85
N ASP A 139 -25.80 -1.17 -18.99
CA ASP A 139 -26.02 -0.52 -20.28
C ASP A 139 -27.51 -0.20 -20.52
N GLY A 140 -27.84 0.27 -21.73
CA GLY A 140 -29.21 0.58 -22.13
C GLY A 140 -30.16 -0.62 -22.24
N ASN A 141 -29.61 -1.84 -22.25
CA ASN A 141 -30.36 -3.10 -22.31
C ASN A 141 -30.52 -3.74 -20.93
N GLY A 142 -29.88 -3.19 -19.90
CA GLY A 142 -29.88 -3.72 -18.53
C GLY A 142 -28.73 -4.69 -18.23
N GLU A 143 -27.81 -4.89 -19.17
CA GLU A 143 -26.65 -5.77 -18.98
C GLU A 143 -25.58 -5.09 -18.13
N ALA A 144 -24.95 -5.84 -17.23
CA ALA A 144 -23.89 -5.32 -16.38
C ALA A 144 -22.60 -5.08 -17.20
N ILE A 145 -22.17 -3.83 -17.31
CA ILE A 145 -20.95 -3.43 -18.05
C ILE A 145 -19.81 -3.00 -17.13
N GLY A 146 -20.02 -3.00 -15.82
CA GLY A 146 -18.98 -2.73 -14.85
C GLY A 146 -19.51 -2.39 -13.47
N GLU A 147 -18.62 -1.89 -12.63
CA GLU A 147 -18.93 -1.47 -11.25
C GLU A 147 -18.32 -0.11 -10.96
N SER A 148 -19.04 0.72 -10.20
CA SER A 148 -18.55 1.99 -9.67
C SER A 148 -18.83 2.09 -8.18
N VAL A 149 -17.84 2.58 -7.43
CA VAL A 149 -18.01 2.88 -6.01
C VAL A 149 -18.39 4.35 -5.86
N VAL A 150 -19.53 4.61 -5.23
CA VAL A 150 -20.05 5.95 -5.03
C VAL A 150 -20.17 6.29 -3.53
N PRO A 151 -19.86 7.53 -3.13
CA PRO A 151 -20.19 8.00 -1.79
C PRO A 151 -21.72 8.20 -1.68
N ILE A 152 -22.30 7.68 -0.60
CA ILE A 152 -23.70 7.88 -0.22
C ILE A 152 -23.83 9.06 0.76
N ARG A 153 -22.77 9.39 1.51
CA ARG A 153 -22.77 10.47 2.50
C ARG A 153 -21.48 11.29 2.46
N GLY A 154 -21.63 12.61 2.52
CA GLY A 154 -20.52 13.55 2.60
C GLY A 154 -19.69 13.68 1.32
N SER A 155 -18.70 14.56 1.36
CA SER A 155 -17.69 14.70 0.30
C SER A 155 -16.37 14.10 0.76
N MET A 156 -15.80 13.21 -0.05
CA MET A 156 -14.51 12.57 0.19
C MET A 156 -13.54 12.96 -0.91
N SER A 157 -12.25 13.13 -0.58
CA SER A 157 -11.23 13.34 -1.60
C SER A 157 -11.01 12.07 -2.42
N GLY A 158 -10.66 12.19 -3.70
CA GLY A 158 -10.41 11.03 -4.56
C GLY A 158 -9.32 10.09 -4.02
N ARG A 159 -8.25 10.63 -3.42
CA ARG A 159 -7.18 9.79 -2.81
C ARG A 159 -7.69 8.96 -1.63
N GLN A 160 -8.50 9.58 -0.78
CA GLN A 160 -9.10 8.88 0.36
C GLN A 160 -10.10 7.82 -0.11
N GLN A 161 -10.92 8.15 -1.11
CA GLN A 161 -11.86 7.22 -1.72
C GLN A 161 -11.13 5.99 -2.29
N SER A 162 -10.11 6.19 -3.12
CA SER A 162 -9.32 5.10 -3.69
C SER A 162 -8.63 4.25 -2.62
N SER A 163 -8.09 4.88 -1.56
CA SER A 163 -7.46 4.15 -0.46
C SER A 163 -8.44 3.24 0.27
N ILE A 164 -9.66 3.70 0.53
CA ILE A 164 -10.67 2.91 1.22
C ILE A 164 -11.22 1.81 0.30
N ILE A 165 -11.43 2.11 -0.98
CA ILE A 165 -11.81 1.10 -1.99
C ILE A 165 -10.80 -0.05 -1.97
N GLU A 166 -9.51 0.28 -2.05
CA GLU A 166 -8.45 -0.72 -2.10
C GLU A 166 -8.36 -1.53 -0.80
N GLN A 167 -8.49 -0.86 0.34
CA GLN A 167 -8.55 -1.53 1.63
C GLN A 167 -9.73 -2.50 1.70
N CYS A 168 -10.94 -2.05 1.37
CA CYS A 168 -12.13 -2.90 1.43
C CYS A 168 -12.07 -4.05 0.42
N ARG A 169 -11.49 -3.85 -0.76
CA ARG A 169 -11.27 -4.93 -1.73
C ARG A 169 -10.32 -6.01 -1.19
N THR A 170 -9.30 -5.60 -0.45
CA THR A 170 -8.33 -6.53 0.15
C THR A 170 -8.95 -7.28 1.33
N GLU A 171 -9.59 -6.57 2.26
CA GLU A 171 -10.19 -7.15 3.48
C GLU A 171 -11.36 -8.10 3.21
N SER A 172 -12.05 -7.91 2.08
CA SER A 172 -13.15 -8.78 1.66
C SER A 172 -12.72 -9.88 0.67
N ASP A 173 -11.44 -9.96 0.31
CA ASP A 173 -10.92 -10.79 -0.79
C ASP A 173 -11.49 -10.51 -2.19
N TYR A 174 -12.36 -9.51 -2.34
CA TYR A 174 -12.94 -9.09 -3.61
C TYR A 174 -11.86 -8.75 -4.66
N ARG A 175 -10.71 -8.23 -4.22
CA ARG A 175 -9.55 -7.95 -5.09
C ARG A 175 -9.10 -9.16 -5.91
N TRP A 176 -9.21 -10.36 -5.35
CA TRP A 176 -8.70 -11.59 -5.95
C TRP A 176 -9.79 -12.40 -6.63
N LEU A 177 -11.00 -12.41 -6.07
CA LEU A 177 -12.10 -13.24 -6.56
C LEU A 177 -12.86 -12.62 -7.73
N GLU A 178 -13.02 -11.30 -7.79
CA GLU A 178 -13.76 -10.65 -8.90
C GLU A 178 -13.06 -10.79 -10.26
N PRO A 179 -11.74 -10.57 -10.39
CA PRO A 179 -11.08 -10.74 -11.68
C PRO A 179 -11.09 -12.20 -12.14
N LEU A 180 -10.98 -13.15 -11.20
CA LEU A 180 -11.02 -14.58 -11.50
C LEU A 180 -12.40 -15.01 -12.00
N ALA A 181 -13.47 -14.61 -11.31
CA ALA A 181 -14.84 -14.87 -11.73
C ALA A 181 -15.14 -14.30 -13.12
N THR A 182 -14.65 -13.08 -13.39
CA THR A 182 -14.81 -12.40 -14.69
C THR A 182 -14.10 -13.18 -15.80
N ALA A 183 -12.88 -13.64 -15.56
CA ALA A 183 -12.12 -14.44 -16.53
C ALA A 183 -12.82 -15.77 -16.84
N GLN A 184 -13.28 -16.48 -15.80
CA GLN A 184 -14.00 -17.75 -15.93
C GLN A 184 -15.33 -17.60 -16.69
N SER A 185 -16.06 -16.52 -16.44
CA SER A 185 -17.33 -16.23 -17.12
C SER A 185 -17.13 -15.93 -18.61
N ALA A 186 -16.07 -15.20 -18.97
CA ALA A 186 -15.76 -14.89 -20.36
C ALA A 186 -15.43 -16.14 -21.19
N GLU A 187 -14.77 -17.14 -20.59
CA GLU A 187 -14.47 -18.40 -21.25
C GLU A 187 -15.74 -19.25 -21.49
N GLN A 188 -16.65 -19.30 -20.51
CA GLN A 188 -17.93 -20.02 -20.66
C GLN A 188 -18.77 -19.45 -21.81
N SER A 189 -18.87 -18.11 -21.91
CA SER A 189 -19.61 -17.45 -23.00
C SER A 189 -19.02 -17.76 -24.39
N THR A 190 -17.70 -17.94 -24.48
CA THR A 190 -17.02 -18.29 -25.73
C THR A 190 -17.33 -19.72 -26.17
N LYS A 191 -17.54 -20.65 -25.23
CA LYS A 191 -17.85 -22.06 -25.52
C LYS A 191 -19.29 -22.29 -25.96
N GLU A 192 -20.25 -21.48 -25.51
CA GLU A 192 -21.66 -21.60 -25.93
C GLU A 192 -21.95 -21.02 -27.32
N SER A 193 -21.01 -20.24 -27.88
CA SER A 193 -21.17 -19.59 -29.19
C SER A 193 -20.60 -20.41 -30.38
N GLN A 194 -20.11 -21.63 -30.14
CA GLN A 194 -19.62 -22.57 -31.15
C GLN A 194 -20.59 -23.74 -31.36
#